data_AF-A0A483A422-F1
#
_entry.id   AF-A0A483A422-F1
#
_cell.length_a   1.000
_cell.length_b   1.000
_cell.length_c   1.000
_cell.angle_alpha   90.00
_cell.angle_beta   90.00
_cell.angle_gamma   90.00
#
_symmetry.space_group_name_H-M   'P 1'
#
loop_
_entity.id
_entity.type
_entity.pdbx_description
1 polymer ?
#
loop_
_entity_poly.entity_id
_entity_poly.type
_entity_poly.pdbx_seq_one_letter_code
_entity_poly.pdbx_strand_id
1 'polypeptide(L)'
;MKFDYDRYIVLFLSFIVIVLTAGISLVASFFYVLTIARNSKYPVSTAANVLLVLGKKLDNNMPDDEYNHRLNRAAQVLKNNLACSVYILGGVTSSASIAESEAGKKVLLDLEIDNNRIFLEKDSAHTLENLKNFYYLSNDKSQKVLLITNRYHLARSRIMAHGFKINTLSCPAENSFKYTLTNIGKIMIEAFYINFYLSGKYWAMLTNNGKIINRISTP
;
A
#
# COMPACT_ATOMS: atom_id res chain seq x y z
N MET A 1 23.94 -5.09 -10.18
CA MET A 1 22.86 -4.08 -10.09
C MET A 1 22.42 -3.73 -11.51
N LYS A 2 21.31 -4.29 -12.02
CA LYS A 2 20.81 -3.95 -13.37
C LYS A 2 20.23 -2.53 -13.32
N PHE A 3 20.76 -1.62 -14.13
CA PHE A 3 20.19 -0.28 -14.30
C PHE A 3 18.74 -0.40 -14.80
N ASP A 4 17.79 0.06 -13.99
CA ASP A 4 16.36 -0.03 -14.31
C ASP A 4 15.93 1.20 -15.12
N TYR A 5 16.40 1.27 -16.38
CA TYR A 5 16.08 2.36 -17.34
C TYR A 5 14.59 2.65 -17.43
N ASP A 6 13.75 1.63 -17.26
CA ASP A 6 12.30 1.75 -17.24
C ASP A 6 11.82 2.75 -16.17
N ARG A 7 12.46 2.80 -14.99
CA ARG A 7 12.08 3.75 -13.91
C ARG A 7 12.36 5.20 -14.31
N TYR A 8 13.50 5.46 -14.95
CA TYR A 8 13.87 6.81 -15.40
C TYR A 8 13.01 7.27 -16.57
N ILE A 9 12.67 6.37 -17.50
CA ILE A 9 11.74 6.66 -18.58
C ILE A 9 10.37 7.02 -18.02
N VAL A 10 9.83 6.22 -17.11
CA VAL A 10 8.54 6.51 -16.46
C VAL A 10 8.58 7.81 -15.66
N LEU A 11 9.72 8.11 -15.01
CA LEU A 11 9.91 9.38 -14.29
C LEU A 11 9.84 10.56 -15.25
N PHE A 12 10.59 10.50 -16.33
CA PHE A 12 10.62 11.53 -17.36
C PHE A 12 9.23 11.71 -18.01
N LEU A 13 8.54 10.63 -18.33
CA LEU A 13 7.17 10.66 -18.85
C LEU A 13 6.19 11.29 -17.85
N SER A 14 6.35 11.03 -16.55
CA SER A 14 5.53 11.66 -15.52
C SER A 14 5.73 13.18 -15.49
N PHE A 15 6.98 13.65 -15.59
CA PHE A 15 7.27 15.08 -15.72
C PHE A 15 6.67 15.69 -16.99
N ILE A 16 6.78 15.01 -18.13
CA ILE A 16 6.15 15.45 -19.39
C ILE A 16 4.64 15.61 -19.20
N VAL A 17 3.95 14.62 -18.63
CA VAL A 17 2.50 14.70 -18.40
C VAL A 17 2.14 15.88 -17.49
N ILE A 18 2.91 16.12 -16.43
CA ILE A 18 2.70 17.26 -15.53
C ILE A 18 2.85 18.58 -16.31
N VAL A 19 3.91 18.73 -17.10
CA VAL A 19 4.17 19.95 -17.88
C VAL A 19 3.12 20.16 -18.97
N LEU A 20 2.81 19.14 -19.77
CA LEU A 20 1.82 19.22 -20.86
C LEU A 20 0.41 19.53 -20.35
N THR A 21 0.08 19.10 -19.14
CA THR A 21 -1.21 19.42 -18.50
C THR A 21 -1.17 20.72 -17.69
N ALA A 22 -0.09 21.51 -17.79
CA ALA A 22 0.12 22.72 -16.98
C ALA A 22 -0.10 22.49 -15.47
N GLY A 23 0.27 21.30 -14.97
CA GLY A 23 0.13 20.90 -13.57
C GLY A 23 -1.24 20.33 -13.18
N ILE A 24 -2.24 20.33 -14.07
CA ILE A 24 -3.60 19.86 -13.77
C ILE A 24 -3.61 18.39 -13.31
N SER A 25 -2.78 17.53 -13.91
CA SER A 25 -2.65 16.11 -13.52
C SER A 25 -2.19 15.93 -12.06
N LEU A 26 -1.26 16.76 -11.60
CA LEU A 26 -0.78 16.75 -10.23
C LEU A 26 -1.83 17.28 -9.26
N VAL A 27 -2.51 18.38 -9.61
CA VAL A 27 -3.61 18.95 -8.82
C VAL A 27 -4.78 17.96 -8.68
N ALA A 28 -5.17 17.31 -9.77
CA ALA A 28 -6.22 16.29 -9.76
C ALA A 28 -5.83 15.10 -8.86
N SER A 29 -4.59 14.62 -8.96
CA SER A 29 -4.09 13.54 -8.10
C SER A 29 -4.04 13.97 -6.64
N PHE A 30 -3.64 15.21 -6.35
CA PHE A 30 -3.64 15.76 -4.99
C PHE A 30 -5.03 15.74 -4.37
N PHE A 31 -6.03 16.29 -5.07
CA PHE A 31 -7.41 16.27 -4.59
C PHE A 31 -7.97 14.85 -4.47
N TYR A 32 -7.58 13.93 -5.35
CA TYR A 32 -7.95 12.52 -5.22
C TYR A 32 -7.38 11.90 -3.92
N VAL A 33 -6.08 12.04 -3.66
CA VAL A 33 -5.45 11.52 -2.44
C VAL A 33 -6.07 12.18 -1.20
N LEU A 34 -6.23 13.51 -1.20
CA LEU A 34 -6.82 14.25 -0.10
C LEU A 34 -8.26 13.79 0.20
N THR A 35 -9.06 13.59 -0.84
CA THR A 35 -10.45 13.11 -0.72
C THR A 35 -10.50 11.73 -0.10
N ILE A 36 -9.66 10.79 -0.56
CA ILE A 36 -9.58 9.44 0.00
C ILE A 36 -9.09 9.48 1.46
N ALA A 37 -8.03 10.24 1.75
CA ALA A 37 -7.46 10.36 3.09
C ALA A 37 -8.48 10.92 4.11
N ARG A 38 -9.26 11.94 3.70
CA ARG A 38 -10.28 12.58 4.53
C ARG A 38 -11.53 11.72 4.71
N ASN A 39 -12.04 11.17 3.62
CA ASN A 39 -13.38 10.58 3.61
C ASN A 39 -13.39 9.07 3.88
N SER A 40 -12.23 8.38 3.82
CA SER A 40 -12.17 6.95 4.14
C SER A 40 -12.56 6.72 5.60
N LYS A 41 -13.54 5.83 5.81
CA LYS A 41 -14.02 5.43 7.13
C LYS A 41 -13.57 4.01 7.44
N TYR A 42 -13.45 3.72 8.72
CA TYR A 42 -13.34 2.34 9.18
C TYR A 42 -14.61 1.58 8.77
N PRO A 43 -14.51 0.52 7.96
CA PRO A 43 -15.69 -0.26 7.61
C PRO A 43 -16.14 -1.04 8.85
N VAL A 44 -17.38 -0.81 9.26
CA VAL A 44 -18.04 -1.52 10.38
C VAL A 44 -18.40 -2.97 9.98
N SER A 45 -18.22 -3.33 8.71
CA SER A 45 -18.77 -4.53 8.09
C SER A 45 -17.82 -5.74 8.12
N THR A 46 -18.41 -6.92 8.31
CA THR A 46 -17.86 -8.28 8.11
C THR A 46 -17.57 -8.63 6.63
N ALA A 47 -17.56 -7.66 5.71
CA ALA A 47 -17.45 -7.91 4.28
C ALA A 47 -16.08 -8.44 3.80
N ALA A 48 -15.09 -8.56 4.68
CA ALA A 48 -13.79 -9.16 4.39
C ALA A 48 -13.26 -9.92 5.61
N ASN A 49 -12.91 -11.19 5.42
CA ASN A 49 -12.28 -12.04 6.44
C ASN A 49 -10.76 -12.02 6.38
N VAL A 50 -10.17 -11.32 5.41
CA VAL A 50 -8.71 -11.21 5.26
C VAL A 50 -8.30 -9.77 5.33
N LEU A 51 -7.37 -9.47 6.23
CA LEU A 51 -6.74 -8.17 6.37
C LEU A 51 -5.42 -8.17 5.61
N LEU A 52 -5.12 -7.04 4.99
CA LEU A 52 -3.86 -6.79 4.31
C LEU A 52 -3.19 -5.56 4.90
N VAL A 53 -2.19 -5.77 5.75
CA VAL A 53 -1.46 -4.69 6.41
C VAL A 53 -0.19 -4.41 5.62
N LEU A 54 -0.07 -3.20 5.07
CA LEU A 54 1.18 -2.78 4.44
C LEU A 54 2.22 -2.43 5.50
N GLY A 55 3.42 -2.97 5.34
CA GLY A 55 4.61 -2.62 6.09
C GLY A 55 5.06 -1.18 5.86
N LYS A 56 5.97 -0.74 6.71
CA LYS A 56 6.61 0.56 6.64
C LYS A 56 8.01 0.42 7.22
N LYS A 57 8.94 1.19 6.66
CA LYS A 57 10.35 1.24 7.06
C LYS A 57 10.49 1.24 8.58
N LEU A 58 11.27 0.29 9.08
CA LEU A 58 11.60 0.17 10.50
C LEU A 58 12.64 1.21 10.91
N ASP A 59 12.56 1.61 12.18
CA ASP A 59 13.62 2.36 12.87
C ASP A 59 14.26 1.44 13.92
N ASN A 60 15.55 1.13 13.76
CA ASN A 60 16.28 0.18 14.62
C ASN A 60 15.53 -1.16 14.83
N ASN A 61 15.05 -1.77 13.74
CA ASN A 61 14.22 -2.99 13.74
C ASN A 61 12.87 -2.87 14.45
N MET A 62 12.43 -1.66 14.81
CA MET A 62 11.16 -1.42 15.49
C MET A 62 10.18 -0.68 14.57
N PRO A 63 8.87 -0.98 14.66
CA PRO A 63 7.84 -0.19 14.00
C PRO A 63 7.79 1.23 14.59
N ASP A 64 7.74 2.24 13.72
CA ASP A 64 7.50 3.63 14.14
C ASP A 64 6.02 3.86 14.48
N ASP A 65 5.68 5.08 14.91
CA ASP A 65 4.31 5.45 15.31
C ASP A 65 3.27 5.19 14.21
N GLU A 66 3.61 5.51 12.96
CA GLU A 66 2.69 5.33 11.84
C GLU A 66 2.48 3.85 11.50
N TYR A 67 3.52 3.02 11.62
CA TYR A 67 3.37 1.58 11.46
C TYR A 67 2.57 0.99 12.63
N ASN A 68 2.84 1.42 13.87
CA ASN A 68 2.07 1.03 15.04
C ASN A 68 0.58 1.42 14.92
N HIS A 69 0.24 2.55 14.29
CA HIS A 69 -1.17 2.86 13.98
C HIS A 69 -1.82 1.80 13.08
N ARG A 70 -1.10 1.28 12.06
CA ARG A 70 -1.61 0.21 11.18
C ARG A 70 -1.82 -1.08 11.96
N LEU A 71 -0.83 -1.46 12.78
CA LEU A 71 -0.84 -2.70 13.56
C LEU A 71 -1.94 -2.67 14.64
N ASN A 72 -2.08 -1.54 15.34
CA ASN A 72 -3.17 -1.34 16.30
C ASN A 72 -4.55 -1.43 15.63
N ARG A 73 -4.72 -0.84 14.43
CA ARG A 73 -5.98 -0.98 13.70
C ARG A 73 -6.23 -2.42 13.28
N ALA A 74 -5.21 -3.15 12.84
CA ALA A 74 -5.34 -4.57 12.52
C ALA A 74 -5.74 -5.40 13.75
N ALA A 75 -5.09 -5.18 14.89
CA ALA A 75 -5.42 -5.84 16.14
C ALA A 75 -6.87 -5.57 16.57
N GLN A 76 -7.35 -4.33 16.46
CA GLN A 76 -8.75 -3.97 16.75
C GLN A 76 -9.74 -4.80 15.91
N VAL A 77 -9.49 -4.92 14.60
CA VAL A 77 -10.35 -5.72 13.71
C VAL A 77 -10.30 -7.21 14.06
N LEU A 78 -9.09 -7.75 14.29
CA LEU A 78 -8.89 -9.17 14.59
C LEU A 78 -9.50 -9.59 15.93
N LYS A 79 -9.50 -8.69 16.92
CA LYS A 79 -10.16 -8.90 18.22
C LYS A 79 -11.68 -8.86 18.09
N ASN A 80 -12.22 -7.97 17.25
CA ASN A 80 -13.66 -7.86 17.04
C ASN A 80 -14.25 -8.97 16.16
N ASN A 81 -13.44 -9.67 15.37
CA ASN A 81 -13.87 -10.79 14.54
C ASN A 81 -12.82 -11.91 14.54
N LEU A 82 -13.08 -12.98 15.28
CA LEU A 82 -12.17 -14.12 15.42
C LEU A 82 -11.98 -14.94 14.13
N ALA A 83 -12.91 -14.84 13.18
CA ALA A 83 -12.78 -15.51 11.88
C ALA A 83 -11.83 -14.81 10.91
N CYS A 84 -11.43 -13.56 11.21
CA CYS A 84 -10.51 -12.82 10.35
C CYS A 84 -9.08 -13.37 10.44
N SER A 85 -8.33 -13.33 9.34
CA SER A 85 -6.87 -13.50 9.33
C SER A 85 -6.20 -12.23 8.80
N VAL A 86 -4.89 -12.10 9.01
CA VAL A 86 -4.10 -10.96 8.53
C VAL A 86 -2.87 -11.42 7.78
N TYR A 87 -2.62 -10.76 6.65
CA TYR A 87 -1.35 -10.80 5.94
C TYR A 87 -0.61 -9.49 6.20
N ILE A 88 0.59 -9.58 6.77
CA ILE A 88 1.49 -8.44 6.93
C ILE A 88 2.50 -8.49 5.79
N LEU A 89 2.53 -7.45 4.97
CA LEU A 89 3.38 -7.39 3.78
C LEU A 89 4.56 -6.47 3.98
N GLY A 90 5.77 -6.95 3.74
CA GLY A 90 6.97 -6.12 3.74
C GLY A 90 8.19 -6.95 4.08
N GLY A 91 9.19 -6.90 3.21
CA GLY A 91 10.48 -7.52 3.39
C GLY A 91 11.48 -6.68 4.18
N VAL A 92 12.75 -6.98 3.99
CA VAL A 92 13.86 -6.25 4.63
C VAL A 92 14.12 -4.97 3.82
N THR A 93 13.93 -3.81 4.44
CA THR A 93 14.19 -2.52 3.80
C THR A 93 15.23 -1.71 4.57
N SER A 94 15.97 -0.86 3.86
CA SER A 94 16.99 0.03 4.42
C SER A 94 18.11 -0.72 5.17
N SER A 95 18.43 -0.30 6.40
CA SER A 95 19.47 -0.87 7.27
C SER A 95 18.91 -1.86 8.30
N ALA A 96 17.64 -2.23 8.20
CA ALA A 96 17.05 -3.21 9.11
C ALA A 96 17.63 -4.60 8.87
N SER A 97 17.72 -5.41 9.94
CA SER A 97 18.18 -6.80 9.87
C SER A 97 17.03 -7.81 9.82
N ILE A 98 15.80 -7.35 10.00
CA ILE A 98 14.58 -8.17 9.96
C ILE A 98 13.58 -7.59 8.97
N ALA A 99 12.65 -8.42 8.51
CA ALA A 99 11.60 -7.95 7.60
C ALA A 99 10.59 -7.06 8.35
N GLU A 100 10.02 -6.07 7.65
CA GLU A 100 8.95 -5.22 8.20
C GLU A 100 7.77 -6.07 8.72
N SER A 101 7.41 -7.12 7.98
CA SER A 101 6.35 -8.05 8.37
C SER A 101 6.66 -8.84 9.64
N GLU A 102 7.92 -9.18 9.90
CA GLU A 102 8.34 -9.86 11.13
C GLU A 102 8.23 -8.94 12.36
N ALA A 103 8.67 -7.69 12.23
CA ALA A 103 8.48 -6.69 13.28
C ALA A 103 6.99 -6.47 13.57
N GLY A 104 6.17 -6.36 12.52
CA GLY A 104 4.72 -6.25 12.65
C GLY A 104 4.06 -7.46 13.32
N LYS A 105 4.53 -8.67 13.01
CA LYS A 105 4.06 -9.90 13.66
C LYS A 105 4.30 -9.86 15.16
N LYS A 106 5.50 -9.46 15.59
CA LYS A 106 5.84 -9.34 17.01
C LYS A 106 4.85 -8.45 17.75
N VAL A 107 4.57 -7.26 17.20
CA VAL A 107 3.57 -6.35 17.79
C VAL A 107 2.18 -6.96 17.87
N LEU A 108 1.71 -7.69 16.84
CA LEU A 108 0.40 -8.33 16.90
C LEU A 108 0.33 -9.45 17.94
N LEU A 109 1.41 -10.21 18.12
CA LEU A 109 1.51 -11.22 19.18
C LEU A 109 1.50 -10.56 20.57
N ASP A 110 2.23 -9.46 20.75
CA ASP A 110 2.24 -8.67 22.00
C ASP A 110 0.85 -8.06 22.30
N LEU A 111 0.05 -7.83 21.26
CA LEU A 111 -1.36 -7.42 21.37
C LEU A 111 -2.34 -8.61 21.50
N GLU A 112 -1.85 -9.82 21.80
CA GLU A 112 -2.65 -11.03 22.05
C GLU A 112 -3.45 -11.53 20.83
N ILE A 113 -2.94 -11.30 19.61
CA ILE A 113 -3.51 -11.91 18.41
C ILE A 113 -2.93 -13.31 18.22
N ASP A 114 -3.80 -14.31 18.01
CA ASP A 114 -3.38 -15.69 17.74
C ASP A 114 -2.45 -15.77 16.53
N ASN A 115 -1.27 -16.37 16.73
CA ASN A 115 -0.24 -16.62 15.72
C ASN A 115 -0.78 -17.35 14.49
N ASN A 116 -1.74 -18.26 14.66
CA ASN A 116 -2.33 -19.04 13.56
C ASN A 116 -3.14 -18.19 12.57
N ARG A 117 -3.44 -16.93 12.94
CA ARG A 117 -4.18 -15.97 12.12
C ARG A 117 -3.26 -14.96 11.41
N ILE A 118 -1.95 -15.02 11.65
CA ILE A 118 -0.96 -14.06 11.14
C ILE A 118 -0.07 -14.70 10.09
N PHE A 119 -0.20 -14.23 8.86
CA PHE A 119 0.58 -14.65 7.70
C PHE A 119 1.52 -13.53 7.26
N LEU A 120 2.72 -13.88 6.78
CA LEU A 120 3.76 -12.91 6.42
C LEU A 120 4.17 -13.04 4.96
N GLU A 121 4.46 -11.89 4.36
CA GLU A 121 5.17 -11.78 3.10
C GLU A 121 6.45 -10.95 3.35
N LYS A 122 7.62 -11.54 3.05
CA LYS A 122 8.94 -11.06 3.50
C LYS A 122 9.91 -10.71 2.38
N ASP A 123 9.50 -10.85 1.12
CA ASP A 123 10.40 -10.76 -0.03
C ASP A 123 10.26 -9.42 -0.77
N SER A 124 9.27 -8.61 -0.40
CA SER A 124 8.98 -7.34 -1.06
C SER A 124 9.83 -6.16 -0.56
N ALA A 125 10.27 -5.31 -1.48
CA ALA A 125 10.97 -4.07 -1.18
C ALA A 125 10.08 -2.81 -1.27
N HIS A 126 8.93 -2.91 -1.95
CA HIS A 126 8.02 -1.79 -2.16
C HIS A 126 6.58 -2.23 -2.46
N THR A 127 5.61 -1.32 -2.27
CA THR A 127 4.16 -1.59 -2.34
C THR A 127 3.69 -2.44 -3.54
N LEU A 128 4.26 -2.24 -4.74
CA LEU A 128 3.89 -3.07 -5.92
C LEU A 128 4.30 -4.54 -5.77
N GLU A 129 5.47 -4.81 -5.19
CA GLU A 129 5.94 -6.16 -4.88
C GLU A 129 5.13 -6.76 -3.75
N ASN A 130 4.81 -5.99 -2.69
CA ASN A 130 3.93 -6.44 -1.61
C ASN A 130 2.63 -7.01 -2.20
N LEU A 131 1.96 -6.21 -3.04
CA LEU A 131 0.67 -6.59 -3.64
C LEU A 131 0.81 -7.73 -4.64
N LYS A 132 1.88 -7.75 -5.44
CA LYS A 132 2.17 -8.84 -6.36
C LYS A 132 2.41 -10.16 -5.63
N ASN A 133 3.19 -10.14 -4.55
CA ASN A 133 3.51 -11.31 -3.73
C ASN A 133 2.32 -11.77 -2.90
N PHE A 134 1.37 -10.87 -2.58
CA PHE A 134 0.09 -11.21 -1.94
C PHE A 134 -0.95 -11.79 -2.92
N TYR A 135 -1.05 -11.26 -4.15
CA TYR A 135 -1.43 -12.10 -5.31
C TYR A 135 -0.43 -13.28 -5.36
N TYR A 136 -0.46 -14.32 -6.17
CA TYR A 136 0.37 -15.54 -5.89
C TYR A 136 0.12 -16.22 -4.50
N LEU A 137 0.48 -15.66 -3.34
CA LEU A 137 0.25 -16.23 -2.00
C LEU A 137 -1.23 -16.48 -1.67
N SER A 138 -2.12 -15.57 -2.07
CA SER A 138 -3.57 -15.70 -1.82
C SER A 138 -4.20 -16.81 -2.65
N ASN A 139 -4.81 -17.83 -2.03
CA ASN A 139 -5.48 -18.91 -2.78
C ASN A 139 -6.76 -18.45 -3.51
N ASP A 140 -7.54 -17.57 -2.87
CA ASP A 140 -8.72 -16.96 -3.49
C ASP A 140 -8.36 -15.59 -4.08
N LYS A 141 -8.51 -15.41 -5.40
CA LYS A 141 -8.25 -14.14 -6.08
C LYS A 141 -9.48 -13.22 -6.12
N SER A 142 -10.66 -13.77 -5.85
CA SER A 142 -11.93 -13.05 -5.86
C SER A 142 -12.31 -12.46 -4.50
N GLN A 143 -11.69 -12.95 -3.43
CA GLN A 143 -11.97 -12.51 -2.07
C GLN A 143 -11.77 -11.00 -1.88
N LYS A 144 -12.66 -10.42 -1.07
CA LYS A 144 -12.49 -9.05 -0.58
C LYS A 144 -11.47 -9.05 0.55
N VAL A 145 -10.50 -8.15 0.47
CA VAL A 145 -9.48 -7.95 1.50
C VAL A 145 -9.60 -6.56 2.10
N LEU A 146 -9.40 -6.45 3.42
CA LEU A 146 -9.39 -5.19 4.14
C LEU A 146 -7.97 -4.61 4.12
N LEU A 147 -7.72 -3.65 3.23
CA LEU A 147 -6.42 -3.00 3.07
C LEU A 147 -6.19 -1.96 4.16
N ILE A 148 -5.25 -2.23 5.07
CA ILE A 148 -4.88 -1.39 6.20
C ILE A 148 -3.56 -0.67 5.90
N THR A 149 -3.62 0.66 5.88
CA THR A 149 -2.45 1.54 5.77
C THR A 149 -2.80 2.94 6.28
N ASN A 150 -1.81 3.83 6.43
CA ASN A 150 -2.07 5.21 6.84
C ASN A 150 -2.95 5.94 5.81
N ARG A 151 -3.76 6.89 6.28
CA ARG A 151 -4.74 7.63 5.45
C ARG A 151 -4.16 8.25 4.19
N TYR A 152 -2.97 8.85 4.29
CA TYR A 152 -2.32 9.50 3.15
C TYR A 152 -1.95 8.48 2.06
N HIS A 153 -1.68 7.22 2.43
CA HIS A 153 -1.18 6.17 1.54
C HIS A 153 -2.30 5.27 0.95
N LEU A 154 -3.54 5.41 1.42
CA LEU A 154 -4.66 4.57 0.98
C LEU A 154 -4.93 4.67 -0.52
N ALA A 155 -4.91 5.89 -1.08
CA ALA A 155 -5.25 6.15 -2.48
C ALA A 155 -4.33 5.39 -3.44
N ARG A 156 -3.01 5.55 -3.27
CA ARG A 156 -2.01 4.87 -4.10
C ARG A 156 -2.08 3.35 -3.92
N SER A 157 -2.17 2.88 -2.68
CA SER A 157 -2.23 1.44 -2.38
C SER A 157 -3.43 0.77 -3.04
N ARG A 158 -4.60 1.43 -3.01
CA ARG A 158 -5.82 0.94 -3.69
C ARG A 158 -5.67 0.90 -5.21
N ILE A 159 -5.11 1.95 -5.82
CA ILE A 159 -4.87 1.99 -7.28
C ILE A 159 -3.95 0.85 -7.71
N MET A 160 -2.87 0.61 -6.96
CA MET A 160 -1.92 -0.47 -7.24
C MET A 160 -2.56 -1.84 -7.05
N ALA A 161 -3.35 -2.03 -5.99
CA ALA A 161 -4.04 -3.30 -5.74
C ALA A 161 -5.03 -3.67 -6.85
N HIS A 162 -5.73 -2.67 -7.40
CA HIS A 162 -6.59 -2.86 -8.57
C HIS A 162 -5.81 -3.30 -9.81
N GLY A 163 -4.56 -2.86 -9.98
CA GLY A 163 -3.66 -3.36 -11.04
C GLY A 163 -3.50 -4.88 -10.98
N PHE A 164 -3.42 -5.43 -9.77
CA PHE A 164 -3.33 -6.88 -9.52
C PHE A 164 -4.69 -7.58 -9.36
N LYS A 165 -5.80 -6.91 -9.71
CA LYS A 165 -7.17 -7.43 -9.56
C LYS A 165 -7.53 -7.83 -8.11
N ILE A 166 -6.85 -7.26 -7.11
CA ILE A 166 -7.14 -7.51 -5.70
C ILE A 166 -8.33 -6.64 -5.28
N ASN A 167 -9.40 -7.27 -4.79
CA ASN A 167 -10.61 -6.58 -4.38
C ASN A 167 -10.46 -5.98 -2.97
N THR A 168 -10.00 -4.72 -2.88
CA THR A 168 -9.70 -4.08 -1.59
C THR A 168 -10.84 -3.22 -1.05
N LEU A 169 -11.16 -3.41 0.23
CA LEU A 169 -11.87 -2.42 1.05
C LEU A 169 -10.84 -1.59 1.83
N SER A 170 -10.93 -0.27 1.75
CA SER A 170 -10.00 0.64 2.43
C SER A 170 -10.28 0.70 3.93
N CYS A 171 -9.25 0.50 4.75
CA CYS A 171 -9.29 0.67 6.21
C CYS A 171 -8.16 1.63 6.64
N PRO A 172 -8.47 2.91 6.93
CA PRO A 172 -7.45 3.87 7.33
C PRO A 172 -6.88 3.52 8.71
N ALA A 173 -5.56 3.53 8.91
CA ALA A 173 -4.96 3.27 10.21
C ALA A 173 -5.43 4.27 11.30
N GLU A 174 -5.54 5.54 10.95
CA GLU A 174 -5.95 6.61 11.86
C GLU A 174 -7.47 6.80 11.90
N ASN A 175 -8.02 7.27 13.02
CA ASN A 175 -9.46 7.54 13.16
C ASN A 175 -9.93 8.72 12.33
N SER A 176 -9.09 9.74 12.15
CA SER A 176 -9.37 10.93 11.35
C SER A 176 -8.11 11.45 10.67
N PHE A 177 -8.28 12.21 9.59
CA PHE A 177 -7.16 12.89 8.93
C PHE A 177 -6.81 14.17 9.69
N LYS A 178 -5.53 14.34 10.04
CA LYS A 178 -5.00 15.56 10.70
C LYS A 178 -4.37 16.48 9.66
N TYR A 179 -4.82 17.74 9.61
CA TYR A 179 -4.33 18.76 8.68
C TYR A 179 -3.03 19.41 9.17
N THR A 180 -1.95 18.63 9.28
CA THR A 180 -0.61 19.14 9.58
C THR A 180 0.17 19.36 8.28
N LEU A 181 1.14 20.28 8.29
CA LEU A 181 2.01 20.53 7.13
C LEU A 181 2.72 19.24 6.68
N THR A 182 3.15 18.41 7.63
CA THR A 182 3.74 17.10 7.36
C THR A 182 2.78 16.17 6.61
N ASN A 183 1.51 16.11 7.02
CA ASN A 183 0.52 15.26 6.35
C ASN A 183 0.16 15.81 4.97
N ILE A 184 0.06 17.12 4.79
CA ILE A 184 -0.14 17.71 3.46
C ILE A 184 1.06 17.43 2.55
N GLY A 185 2.28 17.50 3.05
CA GLY A 185 3.49 17.09 2.33
C GLY A 185 3.42 15.62 1.89
N LYS A 186 2.96 14.72 2.77
CA LYS A 186 2.74 13.30 2.43
C LYS A 186 1.67 13.12 1.35
N ILE A 187 0.58 13.89 1.39
CA ILE A 187 -0.45 13.87 0.33
C ILE A 187 0.16 14.30 -1.02
N MET A 188 0.98 15.36 -1.04
CA MET A 188 1.68 15.81 -2.25
C MET A 188 2.62 14.72 -2.80
N ILE A 189 3.39 14.06 -1.94
CA ILE A 189 4.30 12.97 -2.33
C ILE A 189 3.49 11.78 -2.91
N GLU A 190 2.40 11.39 -2.27
CA GLU A 190 1.53 10.32 -2.77
C GLU A 190 0.85 10.69 -4.08
N ALA A 191 0.45 11.96 -4.26
CA ALA A 191 -0.10 12.46 -5.51
C ALA A 191 0.93 12.40 -6.66
N PHE A 192 2.19 12.72 -6.38
CA PHE A 192 3.29 12.55 -7.33
C PHE A 192 3.47 11.07 -7.70
N TYR A 193 3.51 10.17 -6.72
CA TYR A 193 3.63 8.73 -6.99
C TYR A 193 2.44 8.14 -7.76
N ILE A 194 1.23 8.67 -7.58
CA ILE A 194 0.07 8.28 -8.41
C ILE A 194 0.28 8.73 -9.85
N ASN A 195 0.72 9.96 -10.09
CA ASN A 195 1.05 10.42 -11.45
C ASN A 195 2.12 9.52 -12.07
N PHE A 196 3.20 9.26 -11.34
CA PHE A 196 4.28 8.39 -11.78
C PHE A 196 3.78 7.00 -12.16
N TYR A 197 2.95 6.37 -11.31
CA TYR A 197 2.36 5.07 -11.58
C TYR A 197 1.45 5.08 -12.81
N LEU A 198 0.56 6.07 -12.94
CA LEU A 198 -0.38 6.17 -14.05
C LEU A 198 0.35 6.44 -15.37
N SER A 199 1.32 7.35 -15.40
CA SER A 199 2.16 7.60 -16.57
C SER A 199 2.85 6.31 -17.04
N GLY A 200 3.45 5.56 -16.11
CA GLY A 200 4.07 4.28 -16.43
C GLY A 200 3.08 3.23 -16.94
N LYS A 201 1.89 3.16 -16.32
CA LYS A 201 0.82 2.25 -16.74
C LYS A 201 0.34 2.53 -18.15
N TYR A 202 -0.03 3.77 -18.45
CA TYR A 202 -0.55 4.13 -19.77
C TYR A 202 0.53 4.02 -20.84
N TRP A 203 1.77 4.42 -20.54
CA TRP A 203 2.89 4.20 -21.46
C TRP A 203 3.09 2.72 -21.79
N ALA A 204 3.09 1.86 -20.77
CA ALA A 204 3.28 0.43 -20.97
C ALA A 204 2.16 -0.19 -21.81
N MET A 205 0.91 0.25 -21.60
CA MET A 205 -0.24 -0.16 -22.42
C MET A 205 -0.11 0.32 -23.87
N LEU A 206 0.26 1.58 -24.09
CA LEU A 206 0.41 2.16 -25.43
C LEU A 206 1.56 1.53 -26.23
N THR A 207 2.65 1.18 -25.56
CA THR A 207 3.85 0.58 -26.19
C THR A 207 3.87 -0.94 -26.17
N ASN A 208 2.82 -1.58 -25.62
CA ASN A 208 2.77 -3.02 -25.36
C ASN A 208 4.02 -3.54 -24.63
N ASN A 209 4.55 -2.76 -23.68
CA ASN A 209 5.77 -3.10 -22.95
C ASN A 209 5.45 -4.14 -21.85
N GLY A 210 5.53 -5.42 -22.23
CA GLY A 210 5.25 -6.55 -21.33
C GLY A 210 6.09 -6.56 -20.05
N LYS A 211 7.30 -5.99 -20.06
CA LYS A 211 8.14 -5.90 -18.84
C LYS A 211 7.51 -4.99 -17.78
N ILE A 212 7.03 -3.81 -18.19
CA ILE A 212 6.38 -2.87 -17.25
C ILE A 212 5.00 -3.38 -16.86
N ILE A 213 4.21 -3.92 -17.81
CA ILE A 213 2.89 -4.51 -17.54
C ILE A 213 2.99 -5.58 -16.43
N ASN A 214 3.92 -6.52 -16.55
CA ASN A 214 4.12 -7.58 -15.55
C ASN A 214 4.58 -7.09 -14.16
N ARG A 215 4.99 -5.83 -14.03
CA ARG A 215 5.36 -5.21 -12.74
C ARG A 215 4.19 -4.50 -12.07
N ILE A 216 3.16 -4.09 -12.82
CA ILE A 216 2.05 -3.25 -12.33
C ILE A 216 0.68 -3.94 -12.39
N SER A 217 0.59 -5.06 -13.08
CA SER A 217 -0.62 -5.88 -13.15
C SER A 217 -0.31 -7.35 -13.15
N THR A 218 -1.36 -8.16 -12.98
CA THR A 218 -1.25 -9.60 -13.28
C THR A 218 -0.93 -9.80 -14.77
N PRO A 219 -0.33 -10.95 -15.14
CA PRO A 219 -0.37 -11.44 -16.51
C PRO A 219 -1.81 -11.57 -17.03
#